data_AF-A0A661N541-F1
#
_entry.id   AF-A0A661N541-F1
#
_cell.length_a   1.000
_cell.length_b   1.000
_cell.length_c   1.000
_cell.angle_alpha   90.00
_cell.angle_beta   90.00
_cell.angle_gamma   90.00
#
_symmetry.space_group_name_H-M   'P 1'
#
loop_
_entity.id
_entity.type
_entity.pdbx_description
1 polymer ?
#
loop_
_entity_poly.entity_id
_entity_poly.type
_entity_poly.pdbx_seq_one_letter_code
_entity_poly.pdbx_strand_id
1 'polypeptide(L)'
;MEACLALVLFVGFVRLPTAIYFYVFHGDWFLFYWVDTGRATWVWGLLAVLLLLGSASLGFVLGATLCRASRNVAARRFALGAILIALAVWPLAWARLSVVGSYRQFTRDYGLVPFFASSAFYSGLAMLIIIGLAFGSALYRIDRHTRAGG
;
A
#
# COMPACT_ATOMS: atom_id res chain seq x y z
N MET A 1 -16.44 6.92 16.55
CA MET A 1 -15.07 6.93 17.14
C MET A 1 -14.26 5.73 16.65
N GLU A 2 -14.86 4.54 16.60
CA GLU A 2 -14.19 3.29 16.21
C GLU A 2 -13.59 3.28 14.79
N ALA A 3 -14.28 3.83 13.79
CA ALA A 3 -13.77 3.84 12.41
C ALA A 3 -12.49 4.70 12.24
N CYS A 4 -12.38 5.81 12.99
CA CYS A 4 -11.18 6.65 12.97
C CYS A 4 -10.01 5.94 13.67
N LEU A 5 -10.29 5.29 14.81
CA LEU A 5 -9.31 4.45 15.50
C LEU A 5 -8.82 3.31 14.60
N ALA A 6 -9.72 2.64 13.89
CA ALA A 6 -9.37 1.59 12.93
C ALA A 6 -8.46 2.10 11.81
N LEU A 7 -8.73 3.31 11.27
CA LEU A 7 -7.84 3.95 10.29
C LEU A 7 -6.45 4.21 10.89
N VAL A 8 -6.39 4.81 12.08
CA VAL A 8 -5.12 5.14 12.74
C VAL A 8 -4.32 3.87 13.02
N LEU A 9 -4.96 2.82 13.51
CA LEU A 9 -4.32 1.52 13.75
C LEU A 9 -3.83 0.91 12.44
N PHE A 10 -4.65 0.91 11.37
CA PHE A 10 -4.24 0.40 10.07
C PHE A 10 -3.05 1.18 9.48
N VAL A 11 -3.11 2.51 9.52
CA VAL A 11 -2.03 3.35 9.00
C VAL A 11 -0.76 3.17 9.83
N GLY A 12 -0.86 3.22 11.16
CA GLY A 12 0.27 3.17 12.07
C GLY A 12 0.94 1.81 12.18
N PHE A 13 0.17 0.72 12.18
CA PHE A 13 0.73 -0.63 12.39
C PHE A 13 0.94 -1.41 11.10
N VAL A 14 0.25 -1.08 10.02
CA VAL A 14 0.35 -1.83 8.76
C VAL A 14 1.00 -0.98 7.68
N ARG A 15 0.38 0.14 7.34
CA ARG A 15 0.75 0.90 6.13
C ARG A 15 2.09 1.60 6.28
N LEU A 16 2.31 2.29 7.40
CA LEU A 16 3.52 3.06 7.66
C LEU A 16 4.76 2.16 7.85
N PRO A 17 4.73 1.07 8.65
CA PRO A 17 5.86 0.15 8.74
C PRO A 17 6.21 -0.51 7.41
N THR A 18 5.19 -0.86 6.61
CA THR A 18 5.38 -1.39 5.25
C THR A 18 6.09 -0.38 4.35
N ALA A 19 5.61 0.86 4.32
CA ALA A 19 6.23 1.92 3.53
C ALA A 19 7.66 2.21 3.98
N ILE A 20 7.93 2.25 5.29
CA ILE A 20 9.27 2.44 5.84
C ILE A 20 10.20 1.31 5.42
N TYR A 21 9.77 0.04 5.55
CA TYR A 21 10.57 -1.10 5.12
C TYR A 21 10.97 -0.99 3.65
N PHE A 22 9.99 -0.80 2.76
CA PHE A 22 10.28 -0.70 1.32
C PHE A 22 11.10 0.54 0.99
N TYR A 23 10.90 1.65 1.69
CA TYR A 23 11.69 2.85 1.48
C TYR A 23 13.15 2.66 1.89
N VAL A 24 13.40 2.07 3.06
CA VAL A 24 14.74 1.90 3.62
C VAL A 24 15.54 0.84 2.86
N PHE A 25 14.93 -0.31 2.55
CA PHE A 25 15.65 -1.43 1.94
C PHE A 25 15.55 -1.48 0.42
N HIS A 26 14.52 -0.86 -0.15
CA HIS A 26 14.19 -0.93 -1.57
C HIS A 26 13.75 0.43 -2.13
N GLY A 27 14.28 1.54 -1.61
CA GLY A 27 13.79 2.89 -1.88
C GLY A 27 13.73 3.27 -3.35
N ASP A 28 14.79 2.98 -4.12
CA ASP A 28 14.82 3.23 -5.56
C ASP A 28 13.72 2.45 -6.29
N TRP A 29 13.49 1.18 -5.92
CA TRP A 29 12.42 0.36 -6.49
C TRP A 29 11.02 0.84 -6.04
N PHE A 30 10.87 1.18 -4.76
CA PHE A 30 9.62 1.68 -4.17
C PHE A 30 9.15 2.99 -4.84
N LEU A 31 10.10 3.81 -5.30
CA LEU A 31 9.84 5.04 -6.05
C LEU A 31 9.96 4.85 -7.57
N PHE A 32 9.84 3.60 -8.05
CA PHE A 32 9.84 3.25 -9.48
C PHE A 32 11.06 3.76 -10.25
N TYR A 33 12.21 3.96 -9.60
CA TYR A 33 13.40 4.55 -10.19
C TYR A 33 13.16 5.93 -10.83
N TRP A 34 12.17 6.69 -10.35
CA TRP A 34 11.96 8.07 -10.79
C TRP A 34 12.96 9.03 -10.16
N VAL A 35 13.49 8.68 -8.99
CA VAL A 35 14.42 9.50 -8.23
C VAL A 35 15.56 8.65 -7.69
N ASP A 36 16.76 9.24 -7.68
CA ASP A 36 17.97 8.66 -7.08
C ASP A 36 17.91 8.89 -5.56
N THR A 37 17.46 7.88 -4.81
CA THR A 37 17.32 7.99 -3.35
C THR A 37 18.66 8.15 -2.65
N GLY A 38 19.79 7.81 -3.29
CA GLY A 38 21.13 7.97 -2.75
C GLY A 38 21.60 9.42 -2.67
N ARG A 39 20.98 10.37 -3.39
CA ARG A 39 21.35 11.79 -3.38
C ARG A 39 20.61 12.63 -2.34
N ALA A 40 19.31 12.37 -2.14
CA ALA A 40 18.44 13.19 -1.30
C ALA A 40 17.41 12.33 -0.55
N THR A 41 17.89 11.35 0.21
CA THR A 41 17.08 10.29 0.84
C THR A 41 16.02 10.82 1.80
N TRP A 42 16.22 11.95 2.46
CA TRP A 42 15.23 12.46 3.42
C TRP A 42 14.04 13.16 2.74
N VAL A 43 14.28 13.87 1.63
CA VAL A 43 13.23 14.64 0.91
C VAL A 43 12.20 13.69 0.31
N TRP A 44 12.68 12.65 -0.37
CA TRP A 44 11.81 11.67 -1.00
C TRP A 44 11.07 10.81 0.03
N GLY A 45 11.69 10.55 1.18
CA GLY A 45 11.05 9.86 2.30
C GLY A 45 9.91 10.69 2.89
N LEU A 46 10.13 11.99 3.09
CA LEU A 46 9.10 12.91 3.57
C LEU A 46 7.94 12.99 2.57
N LEU A 47 8.22 13.14 1.28
CA LEU A 47 7.18 13.17 0.24
C LEU A 47 6.39 11.86 0.19
N ALA A 48 7.06 10.71 0.31
CA ALA A 48 6.40 9.42 0.36
C ALA A 48 5.47 9.31 1.59
N VAL A 49 5.91 9.76 2.77
CA VAL A 49 5.07 9.80 3.98
C VAL A 49 3.87 10.72 3.80
N LEU A 50 4.05 11.91 3.23
CA LEU A 50 2.96 12.85 2.97
C LEU A 50 1.94 12.28 1.99
N LEU A 51 2.39 11.62 0.91
CA LEU A 51 1.51 10.94 -0.03
C LEU A 51 0.77 9.76 0.63
N LEU A 52 1.46 9.00 1.48
CA LEU A 52 0.89 7.86 2.19
C LEU A 52 -0.22 8.29 3.15
N LEU A 53 0.07 9.27 4.01
CA LEU A 53 -0.88 9.80 4.99
C LEU A 53 -2.01 10.55 4.29
N GLY A 54 -1.68 11.42 3.32
CA GLY A 54 -2.65 12.18 2.55
C GLY A 54 -3.64 11.28 1.82
N SER A 55 -3.16 10.26 1.10
CA SER A 55 -4.03 9.31 0.40
C SER A 55 -4.90 8.49 1.35
N ALA A 56 -4.37 8.05 2.49
CA ALA A 56 -5.16 7.31 3.48
C ALA A 56 -6.25 8.20 4.11
N SER A 57 -5.90 9.43 4.50
CA SER A 57 -6.84 10.39 5.07
C SER A 57 -7.92 10.80 4.08
N LEU A 58 -7.55 11.12 2.83
CA LEU A 58 -8.51 11.48 1.78
C LEU A 58 -9.44 10.31 1.45
N GLY A 59 -8.90 9.10 1.30
CA GLY A 59 -9.71 7.91 1.05
C GLY A 59 -10.70 7.63 2.18
N PHE A 60 -10.27 7.79 3.44
CA PHE A 60 -11.15 7.64 4.60
C PHE A 60 -12.23 8.71 4.66
N VAL A 61 -11.89 9.99 4.45
CA VAL A 61 -12.87 11.09 4.45
C VAL A 61 -13.90 10.90 3.34
N LEU A 62 -13.46 10.54 2.13
CA LEU A 62 -14.35 10.26 1.00
C LEU A 62 -15.25 9.05 1.27
N GLY A 63 -14.70 7.96 1.78
CA GLY A 63 -15.49 6.78 2.15
C GLY A 63 -16.51 7.09 3.25
N ALA A 64 -16.08 7.78 4.31
CA ALA A 64 -16.94 8.15 5.43
C ALA A 64 -18.07 9.09 5.00
N THR A 65 -17.80 10.09 4.16
CA THR A 65 -18.84 11.01 3.66
C THR A 65 -19.87 10.29 2.79
N LEU A 66 -19.43 9.40 1.90
CA LEU A 66 -20.34 8.61 1.06
C LEU A 66 -21.20 7.62 1.86
N CYS A 67 -20.62 6.94 2.84
CA CYS A 67 -21.35 6.01 3.70
C CYS A 67 -22.37 6.75 4.59
N ARG A 68 -22.00 7.92 5.16
CA ARG A 68 -22.93 8.73 5.97
C ARG A 68 -24.09 9.30 5.14
N ALA A 69 -23.87 9.56 3.86
CA ALA A 69 -24.91 9.99 2.93
C ALA A 69 -25.76 8.81 2.40
N SER A 70 -25.59 7.59 2.94
CA SER A 70 -26.23 6.35 2.47
C SER A 70 -26.00 6.04 0.98
N ARG A 71 -24.91 6.58 0.40
CA ARG A 71 -24.55 6.39 -1.01
C ARG A 71 -23.66 5.16 -1.20
N ASN A 72 -24.10 4.02 -0.71
CA ASN A 72 -23.32 2.77 -0.71
C ASN A 72 -22.92 2.31 -2.12
N VAL A 73 -23.81 2.53 -3.11
CA VAL A 73 -23.51 2.22 -4.52
C VAL A 73 -22.37 3.11 -5.05
N ALA A 74 -22.37 4.41 -4.71
CA ALA A 74 -21.31 5.32 -5.12
C ALA A 74 -19.99 4.96 -4.44
N ALA A 75 -20.01 4.69 -3.13
CA ALA A 75 -18.82 4.23 -2.39
C ALA A 75 -18.20 2.97 -3.03
N ARG A 76 -19.03 1.99 -3.39
CA ARG A 76 -18.57 0.77 -4.09
C ARG A 76 -17.97 1.08 -5.46
N ARG A 77 -18.58 1.99 -6.23
CA ARG A 77 -18.06 2.41 -7.55
C ARG A 77 -16.71 3.10 -7.44
N PHE A 78 -16.53 4.00 -6.45
CA PHE A 78 -15.24 4.64 -6.20
C PHE A 78 -14.17 3.62 -5.79
N ALA A 79 -14.50 2.69 -4.90
CA ALA A 79 -13.57 1.62 -4.49
C ALA A 79 -13.16 0.73 -5.68
N LEU A 80 -14.13 0.28 -6.48
CA LEU A 80 -13.88 -0.49 -7.69
C LEU A 80 -13.06 0.30 -8.72
N GLY A 81 -13.40 1.57 -8.94
CA GLY A 81 -12.65 2.46 -9.83
C GLY A 81 -11.19 2.60 -9.41
N ALA A 82 -10.92 2.79 -8.11
CA ALA A 82 -9.55 2.85 -7.60
C ALA A 82 -8.78 1.55 -7.82
N ILE A 83 -9.41 0.38 -7.61
CA ILE A 83 -8.80 -0.92 -7.90
C ILE A 83 -8.52 -1.09 -9.39
N LEU A 84 -9.47 -0.73 -10.25
CA LEU A 84 -9.31 -0.83 -11.71
C LEU A 84 -8.20 0.09 -12.22
N ILE A 85 -8.08 1.31 -11.69
CA ILE A 85 -6.97 2.21 -12.01
C ILE A 85 -5.64 1.59 -11.58
N ALA A 86 -5.55 1.04 -10.37
CA ALA A 86 -4.33 0.38 -9.90
C ALA A 86 -3.94 -0.81 -10.82
N LEU A 87 -4.91 -1.64 -11.22
CA LEU A 87 -4.68 -2.74 -12.14
C LEU A 87 -4.33 -2.26 -13.56
N ALA A 88 -4.90 -1.17 -14.03
CA ALA A 88 -4.62 -0.61 -15.35
C ALA A 88 -3.21 0.03 -15.43
N VAL A 89 -2.74 0.64 -14.34
CA VAL A 89 -1.40 1.23 -14.27
C VAL A 89 -0.32 0.16 -14.11
N TRP A 90 -0.65 -1.00 -13.56
CA TRP A 90 0.31 -2.07 -13.27
C TRP A 90 1.14 -2.51 -14.49
N PRO A 91 0.57 -2.86 -15.67
CA PRO A 91 1.35 -3.26 -16.84
C PRO A 91 2.28 -2.16 -17.34
N LEU A 92 1.87 -0.89 -17.24
CA LEU A 92 2.68 0.25 -17.66
C LEU A 92 3.94 0.41 -16.80
N ALA A 93 3.88 -0.03 -15.55
CA ALA A 93 5.01 0.00 -14.63
C ALA A 93 5.81 -1.32 -14.61
N TRP A 94 5.42 -2.34 -15.39
CA TRP A 94 5.97 -3.69 -15.28
C TRP A 94 7.49 -3.74 -15.48
N ALA A 95 8.03 -3.02 -16.47
CA ALA A 95 9.47 -2.98 -16.74
C ALA A 95 10.30 -2.48 -15.54
N ARG A 96 9.71 -1.65 -14.68
CA ARG A 96 10.32 -1.15 -13.45
C ARG A 96 10.05 -2.09 -12.27
N LEU A 97 8.84 -2.63 -12.18
CA LEU A 97 8.43 -3.50 -11.07
C LEU A 97 9.06 -4.89 -11.13
N SER A 98 9.35 -5.42 -12.31
CA SER A 98 9.84 -6.79 -12.50
C SER A 98 11.29 -7.01 -12.08
N VAL A 99 12.04 -5.93 -11.82
CA VAL A 99 13.46 -5.95 -11.46
C VAL A 99 13.74 -5.09 -10.24
N VAL A 100 14.64 -5.53 -9.38
CA VAL A 100 15.04 -4.86 -8.14
C VAL A 100 16.53 -4.55 -8.19
N GLY A 101 16.88 -3.31 -7.85
CA GLY A 101 18.25 -2.81 -7.76
C GLY A 101 18.28 -1.36 -7.28
N SER A 102 19.46 -0.75 -7.34
CA SER A 102 19.62 0.69 -7.14
C SER A 102 19.28 1.49 -8.40
N TYR A 103 19.05 2.79 -8.26
CA TYR A 103 18.80 3.71 -9.38
C TYR A 103 19.88 3.60 -10.45
N ARG A 104 21.16 3.55 -10.05
CA ARG A 104 22.29 3.43 -10.99
C ARG A 104 22.32 2.09 -11.73
N GLN A 105 22.02 1.00 -11.02
CA GLN A 105 21.92 -0.35 -11.61
C GLN A 105 20.80 -0.41 -12.64
N PHE A 106 19.65 0.18 -12.34
CA PHE A 106 18.51 0.25 -13.26
C PHE A 106 18.80 1.11 -14.48
N THR A 107 19.35 2.32 -14.32
CA THR A 107 19.63 3.23 -15.45
C THR A 107 20.72 2.70 -16.38
N ARG A 108 21.67 1.91 -15.87
CA ARG A 108 22.79 1.36 -16.63
C ARG A 108 22.64 -0.12 -16.97
N ASP A 109 21.48 -0.71 -16.65
CA ASP A 109 21.12 -2.10 -16.93
C ASP A 109 22.17 -3.14 -16.49
N TYR A 110 22.59 -3.07 -15.22
CA TYR A 110 23.55 -4.01 -14.66
C TYR A 110 23.18 -4.44 -13.23
N GLY A 111 23.50 -5.69 -12.88
CA GLY A 111 23.34 -6.19 -11.51
C GLY A 111 21.90 -6.15 -10.97
N LEU A 112 20.92 -6.20 -11.88
CA LEU A 112 19.49 -6.25 -11.54
C LEU A 112 19.08 -7.67 -11.14
N VAL A 113 18.23 -7.77 -10.12
CA VAL A 113 17.68 -9.04 -9.65
C VAL A 113 16.20 -9.12 -10.02
N PRO A 114 15.70 -10.24 -10.56
CA PRO A 114 14.27 -10.41 -10.80
C PRO A 114 13.47 -10.23 -9.51
N PHE A 115 12.34 -9.52 -9.56
CA PHE A 115 11.51 -9.22 -8.39
C PHE A 115 11.17 -10.47 -7.59
N PHE A 116 10.71 -11.54 -8.24
CA PHE A 116 10.33 -12.80 -7.60
C PHE A 116 11.50 -13.55 -6.92
N ALA A 117 12.75 -13.20 -7.25
CA ALA A 117 13.94 -13.75 -6.61
C ALA A 117 14.54 -12.80 -5.56
N SER A 118 13.92 -11.64 -5.34
CA SER A 118 14.42 -10.60 -4.44
C SER A 118 13.80 -10.68 -3.05
N SER A 119 14.47 -10.09 -2.05
CA SER A 119 13.90 -9.91 -0.72
C SER A 119 12.65 -9.02 -0.72
N ALA A 120 12.48 -8.12 -1.69
CA ALA A 120 11.29 -7.29 -1.81
C ALA A 120 10.02 -8.13 -2.02
N PHE A 121 10.11 -9.20 -2.83
CA PHE A 121 9.01 -10.14 -3.03
C PHE A 121 8.68 -10.92 -1.75
N TYR A 122 9.68 -11.52 -1.10
CA TYR A 122 9.45 -12.32 0.11
C TYR A 122 8.89 -11.48 1.26
N SER A 123 9.41 -10.27 1.47
CA SER A 123 8.89 -9.36 2.48
C SER A 123 7.49 -8.85 2.14
N GLY A 124 7.22 -8.55 0.86
CA GLY A 124 5.88 -8.21 0.40
C GLY A 124 4.87 -9.34 0.62
N LEU A 125 5.27 -10.58 0.30
CA LEU A 125 4.46 -11.77 0.51
C LEU A 125 4.16 -11.99 2.00
N ALA A 126 5.17 -11.89 2.87
CA ALA A 126 4.99 -11.98 4.31
C ALA A 126 3.99 -10.94 4.83
N MET A 127 4.12 -9.69 4.38
CA MET A 127 3.17 -8.61 4.72
C MET A 127 1.74 -8.94 4.27
N LEU A 128 1.57 -9.42 3.03
CA LEU A 128 0.26 -9.78 2.49
C LEU A 128 -0.38 -10.91 3.29
N ILE A 129 0.39 -11.92 3.69
CA ILE A 129 -0.09 -13.01 4.53
C ILE A 129 -0.55 -12.46 5.89
N ILE A 130 0.26 -11.63 6.54
CA ILE A 130 -0.08 -11.03 7.85
C ILE A 130 -1.37 -10.20 7.73
N ILE A 131 -1.46 -9.34 6.72
CA ILE A 131 -2.65 -8.50 6.48
C ILE A 131 -3.87 -9.37 6.19
N GLY A 132 -3.72 -10.40 5.36
CA GLY A 132 -4.79 -11.34 5.02
C GLY A 132 -5.31 -12.10 6.24
N LEU A 133 -4.41 -12.60 7.08
CA LEU A 133 -4.76 -13.26 8.34
C LEU A 133 -5.43 -12.31 9.32
N ALA A 134 -4.89 -11.10 9.50
CA ALA A 134 -5.49 -10.09 10.35
C ALA A 134 -6.90 -9.72 9.89
N PHE A 135 -7.08 -9.46 8.59
CA PHE A 135 -8.37 -9.14 8.00
C PHE A 135 -9.36 -10.30 8.10
N GLY A 136 -8.94 -11.52 7.77
CA GLY A 136 -9.76 -12.73 7.91
C GLY A 136 -10.20 -12.97 9.36
N SER A 137 -9.31 -12.75 10.33
CA SER A 137 -9.63 -12.87 11.75
C SER A 137 -10.65 -11.82 12.22
N ALA A 138 -10.56 -10.60 11.69
CA ALA A 138 -11.51 -9.53 11.98
C ALA A 138 -12.91 -9.88 11.43
N LEU A 139 -12.98 -10.33 10.17
CA LEU A 139 -14.24 -10.78 9.57
C LEU A 139 -14.87 -11.95 10.32
N TYR A 140 -14.06 -12.95 10.69
CA TYR A 140 -14.53 -14.10 11.46
C TYR A 140 -15.11 -13.68 12.82
N ARG A 141 -14.45 -12.76 13.53
CA ARG A 141 -14.96 -12.22 14.80
C ARG A 141 -16.28 -11.47 14.61
N ILE A 142 -16.38 -10.62 13.59
CA ILE A 142 -17.61 -9.86 13.29
C ILE A 142 -18.78 -10.81 13.00
N ASP A 143 -18.58 -11.80 12.12
CA ASP A 143 -19.62 -12.79 11.76
C ASP A 143 -20.13 -13.56 12.99
N ARG A 144 -19.20 -14.00 13.86
CA ARG A 144 -19.56 -14.69 15.12
C ARG A 144 -20.40 -13.82 16.05
N HIS A 145 -20.07 -12.53 16.19
CA HIS A 145 -20.84 -11.62 17.04
C HIS A 145 -22.23 -11.32 16.47
N THR A 146 -22.37 -11.23 15.14
CA THR A 146 -23.69 -11.02 14.51
C THR A 146 -24.60 -12.24 14.62
N ARG A 147 -24.06 -13.46 14.68
CA ARG A 147 -24.86 -14.70 14.81
C ARG A 147 -25.28 -15.01 16.25
N ALA A 148 -24.59 -14.48 17.25
CA ALA A 148 -24.88 -14.74 18.66
C ALA A 148 -25.86 -13.74 19.31
N GLY A 149 -26.23 -12.67 18.59
CA GLY A 149 -27.09 -11.59 19.09
C GLY A 149 -28.45 -11.47 18.41
N GLY A 150 -28.83 -12.43 17.56
CA GLY A 150 -30.17 -12.56 16.94
C GLY A 150 -30.80 -13.89 17.34
#